data_AF-A0A182MTM0-F1
#
_entry.id   AF-A0A182MTM0-F1
#
_cell.length_a   1.000
_cell.length_b   1.000
_cell.length_c   1.000
_cell.angle_alpha   90.00
_cell.angle_beta   90.00
_cell.angle_gamma   90.00
#
_symmetry.space_group_name_H-M   'P 1'
#
loop_
_entity.id
_entity.type
_entity.pdbx_description
1 polymer ?
#
loop_
_entity_poly.entity_id
_entity_poly.type
_entity_poly.pdbx_seq_one_letter_code
_entity_poly.pdbx_strand_id
1 'polypeptide(L)'
;MEGAEATLDELSTEYGVDSLIGKLELLVDDGQLWLLHLCSKLFDRIKMRHAKFIARTVLVQNNNVEEACRVLNRILGKEEIYDQFRRTRYYEKPFQTRRRINFERCKSIYNEDMNRKIQFVLRKNRVEPFPGCN
;
A
#
# COMPACT_ATOMS: atom_id res chain seq x y z
N MET A 1 -35.83 -17.94 24.47
CA MET A 1 -35.57 -16.66 23.80
C MET A 1 -34.29 -16.10 24.40
N GLU A 2 -33.16 -16.37 23.77
CA GLU A 2 -31.92 -15.63 24.00
C GLU A 2 -31.13 -15.75 22.71
N GLY A 3 -31.05 -14.64 21.99
CA GLY A 3 -30.44 -14.55 20.67
C GLY A 3 -28.93 -14.49 20.79
N ALA A 4 -28.24 -15.38 20.09
CA ALA A 4 -26.84 -15.20 19.76
C ALA A 4 -26.74 -14.27 18.55
N GLU A 5 -26.79 -12.96 18.78
CA GLU A 5 -26.35 -11.97 17.78
C GLU A 5 -24.82 -12.00 17.72
N ALA A 6 -24.28 -12.89 16.89
CA ALA A 6 -22.89 -12.79 16.46
C ALA A 6 -22.75 -11.49 15.66
N THR A 7 -21.93 -10.56 16.16
CA THR A 7 -21.70 -9.27 15.50
C THR A 7 -21.08 -9.50 14.12
N LEU A 8 -21.58 -8.77 13.12
CA LEU A 8 -21.17 -8.87 11.70
C LEU A 8 -19.66 -8.66 11.46
N ASP A 9 -18.94 -8.18 12.47
CA ASP A 9 -17.47 -8.02 12.45
C ASP A 9 -16.74 -9.36 12.60
N GLU A 10 -17.31 -10.35 13.31
CA GLU A 10 -16.71 -11.67 13.51
C GLU A 10 -16.76 -12.51 12.23
N LEU A 11 -17.88 -12.48 11.50
CA LEU A 11 -18.05 -13.21 10.23
C LEU A 11 -17.23 -12.62 9.07
N SER A 12 -16.86 -11.34 9.15
CA SER A 12 -16.00 -10.69 8.14
C SER A 12 -14.54 -11.15 8.21
N THR A 13 -14.10 -11.70 9.34
CA THR A 13 -12.69 -12.09 9.54
C THR A 13 -12.45 -13.55 9.10
N GLU A 14 -13.49 -14.38 9.12
CA GLU A 14 -13.40 -15.82 8.87
C GLU A 14 -13.63 -16.20 7.40
N TYR A 15 -14.40 -15.40 6.63
CA TYR A 15 -14.68 -15.66 5.23
C TYR A 15 -14.28 -14.45 4.37
N GLY A 16 -13.18 -14.59 3.63
CA GLY A 16 -12.83 -13.63 2.58
C GLY A 16 -14.00 -13.42 1.63
N VAL A 17 -14.25 -12.16 1.26
CA VAL A 17 -15.38 -11.68 0.44
C VAL A 17 -15.69 -12.54 -0.80
N ASP A 18 -14.70 -13.21 -1.37
CA ASP A 18 -14.84 -14.09 -2.53
C ASP A 18 -15.65 -15.37 -2.23
N SER A 19 -15.63 -15.87 -0.99
CA SER A 19 -16.35 -17.09 -0.60
C SER A 19 -17.87 -16.88 -0.45
N LEU A 20 -18.32 -15.64 -0.25
CA LEU A 20 -19.74 -15.33 -0.05
C LEU A 20 -20.51 -15.24 -1.38
N ILE A 21 -19.82 -14.95 -2.50
CA ILE A 21 -20.42 -14.90 -3.83
C ILE A 21 -20.87 -16.30 -4.26
N GLY A 22 -20.05 -17.34 -4.01
CA GLY A 22 -20.38 -18.72 -4.40
C GLY A 22 -21.46 -19.40 -3.56
N LYS A 23 -21.67 -18.98 -2.29
CA LYS A 23 -22.75 -19.52 -1.45
C LYS A 23 -24.12 -18.92 -1.76
N LEU A 24 -24.19 -17.78 -2.45
CA LEU A 24 -25.45 -17.13 -2.81
C LEU A 24 -26.17 -17.82 -3.98
N GLU A 25 -25.48 -18.70 -4.72
CA GLU A 25 -26.00 -19.35 -5.93
C GLU A 25 -26.84 -20.61 -5.66
N LEU A 26 -26.82 -21.15 -4.43
CA LEU A 26 -27.45 -22.44 -4.06
C LEU A 26 -28.72 -22.33 -3.21
N LEU A 27 -29.30 -21.14 -3.07
CA LEU A 27 -30.59 -20.92 -2.39
C LEU A 27 -31.54 -20.14 -3.29
N VAL A 28 -31.64 -20.61 -4.53
CA VAL A 28 -32.83 -20.43 -5.36
C VAL A 28 -33.77 -21.53 -4.92
N ASP A 29 -34.63 -21.25 -3.94
CA ASP A 29 -36.00 -21.77 -3.83
C ASP A 29 -36.62 -21.12 -2.59
N ASP A 30 -37.77 -20.48 -2.79
CA ASP A 30 -38.68 -19.89 -1.80
C ASP A 30 -38.27 -18.57 -1.12
N GLY A 31 -38.73 -17.45 -1.70
CA GLY A 31 -38.79 -16.15 -1.01
C GLY A 31 -38.28 -14.95 -1.80
N GLN A 32 -38.70 -14.81 -3.06
CA GLN A 32 -38.34 -13.69 -3.93
C GLN A 32 -39.07 -12.40 -3.49
N LEU A 33 -38.51 -11.63 -2.55
CA LEU A 33 -38.71 -10.16 -2.45
C LEU A 33 -37.83 -9.49 -1.38
N TRP A 34 -37.47 -10.19 -0.30
CA TRP A 34 -36.69 -9.59 0.81
C TRP A 34 -35.17 -9.54 0.55
N LEU A 35 -34.64 -10.46 -0.26
CA LEU A 35 -33.20 -10.56 -0.53
C LEU A 35 -32.66 -9.49 -1.49
N LEU A 36 -33.47 -8.94 -2.40
CA LEU A 36 -33.04 -7.88 -3.32
C LEU A 36 -32.80 -6.54 -2.58
N HIS A 37 -33.60 -6.23 -1.56
CA HIS A 37 -33.42 -5.03 -0.75
C HIS A 37 -32.18 -5.08 0.16
N LEU A 38 -31.80 -6.26 0.64
CA LEU A 38 -30.59 -6.45 1.45
C LEU A 38 -29.33 -6.47 0.57
N CYS A 39 -29.41 -7.09 -0.61
CA CYS A 39 -28.31 -7.13 -1.58
C CYS A 39 -27.97 -5.74 -2.13
N SER A 40 -28.96 -4.88 -2.41
CA SER A 40 -28.70 -3.48 -2.80
C SER A 40 -27.99 -2.67 -1.69
N LYS A 41 -28.38 -2.84 -0.42
CA LYS A 41 -27.74 -2.14 0.71
C LYS A 41 -26.33 -2.66 1.03
N LEU A 42 -26.06 -3.94 0.78
CA LEU A 42 -24.72 -4.53 0.89
C LEU A 42 -23.82 -4.15 -0.28
N PHE A 43 -24.37 -4.06 -1.50
CA PHE A 43 -23.64 -3.65 -2.70
C PHE A 43 -23.31 -2.14 -2.70
N ASP A 44 -24.19 -1.28 -2.17
CA ASP A 44 -23.91 0.15 -2.00
C ASP A 44 -22.84 0.44 -0.94
N ARG A 45 -22.55 -0.50 -0.02
CA ARG A 45 -21.44 -0.40 0.94
C ARG A 45 -20.05 -0.45 0.27
N ILE A 46 -19.98 -0.98 -0.96
CA ILE A 46 -18.74 -1.11 -1.75
C ILE A 46 -18.54 0.11 -2.67
N LYS A 47 -19.57 0.96 -2.88
CA LYS A 47 -19.42 2.18 -3.68
C LYS A 47 -18.69 3.28 -2.91
N MET A 48 -17.46 3.58 -3.37
CA MET A 48 -16.82 4.89 -3.39
C MET A 48 -17.15 5.82 -2.20
N ARG A 49 -16.71 5.44 -0.99
CA ARG A 49 -16.79 6.29 0.22
C ARG A 49 -15.96 7.58 0.13
N HIS A 50 -15.09 7.71 -0.87
CA HIS A 50 -14.13 8.81 -0.96
C HIS A 50 -14.42 9.69 -2.16
N ALA A 51 -14.30 11.00 -1.97
CA ALA A 51 -14.48 11.98 -3.03
C ALA A 51 -13.42 11.76 -4.14
N LYS A 52 -13.88 11.78 -5.39
CA LYS A 52 -13.03 11.59 -6.56
C LYS A 52 -12.15 12.83 -6.77
N PHE A 53 -10.98 12.64 -7.39
CA PHE A 53 -10.04 13.71 -7.77
C PHE A 53 -9.41 14.51 -6.62
N ILE A 54 -9.53 14.04 -5.38
CA ILE A 54 -8.80 14.61 -4.23
C ILE A 54 -7.46 13.90 -4.03
N ALA A 55 -7.46 12.57 -4.06
CA ALA A 55 -6.25 11.81 -3.81
C ALA A 55 -5.35 11.75 -5.05
N ARG A 56 -4.05 12.07 -4.87
CA ARG A 56 -2.99 11.91 -5.88
C ARG A 56 -3.28 12.62 -7.21
N THR A 57 -3.95 13.76 -7.15
CA THR A 57 -4.19 14.63 -8.30
C THR A 57 -3.17 15.76 -8.35
N VAL A 58 -2.74 16.12 -9.56
CA VAL A 58 -1.81 17.22 -9.81
C VAL A 58 -2.46 18.14 -10.84
N LEU A 59 -2.53 19.44 -10.52
CA LEU A 59 -3.03 20.46 -11.43
C LEU A 59 -1.93 20.86 -12.41
N VAL A 60 -2.29 20.95 -13.69
CA VAL A 60 -1.37 21.38 -14.75
C VAL A 60 -1.29 22.90 -14.76
N GLN A 61 -0.09 23.45 -14.62
CA GLN A 61 0.15 24.89 -14.74
C GLN A 61 0.68 25.21 -16.14
N ASN A 62 0.25 26.35 -16.70
CA ASN A 62 0.76 26.88 -17.98
C ASN A 62 0.73 25.87 -19.15
N ASN A 63 -0.26 24.98 -19.17
CA ASN A 63 -0.38 23.87 -20.14
C ASN A 63 0.85 22.94 -20.22
N ASN A 64 1.72 22.92 -19.21
CA ASN A 64 2.89 22.06 -19.17
C ASN A 64 2.56 20.68 -18.57
N VAL A 65 2.03 19.78 -19.40
CA VAL A 65 1.64 18.42 -18.98
C VAL A 65 2.84 17.58 -18.57
N GLU A 66 3.96 17.74 -19.26
CA GLU A 66 5.21 16.99 -19.03
C GLU A 66 5.72 17.18 -17.59
N GLU A 67 5.73 18.43 -17.12
CA GLU A 67 6.16 18.75 -15.76
C GLU A 67 5.19 18.21 -14.70
N ALA A 68 3.88 18.34 -14.93
CA ALA A 68 2.87 17.79 -14.04
C ALA A 68 2.99 16.26 -13.92
N CYS A 69 3.26 15.56 -15.03
CA CYS A 69 3.52 14.11 -15.04
C CYS A 69 4.78 13.75 -14.23
N ARG A 70 5.86 14.52 -14.32
CA ARG A 70 7.08 14.29 -13.51
C ARG A 70 6.81 14.49 -12.02
N VAL A 71 6.05 15.51 -11.65
CA VAL A 71 5.62 15.74 -10.27
C VAL A 71 4.77 14.58 -9.78
N LEU A 72 3.80 14.13 -10.57
CA LEU A 72 2.96 12.99 -10.24
C LEU A 72 3.79 11.72 -10.02
N ASN A 73 4.71 11.40 -10.93
CA ASN A 73 5.59 10.23 -10.80
C ASN A 73 6.49 10.30 -9.56
N ARG A 74 6.94 11.50 -9.16
CA ARG A 74 7.69 11.71 -7.91
C ARG A 74 6.84 11.46 -6.68
N ILE A 75 5.58 11.92 -6.66
CA ILE A 75 4.64 11.67 -5.56
C ILE A 75 4.38 10.16 -5.43
N LEU A 76 4.06 9.49 -6.55
CA LEU A 76 3.81 8.05 -6.59
C LEU A 76 5.04 7.22 -6.18
N GLY A 77 6.24 7.69 -6.53
CA GLY A 77 7.50 7.07 -6.11
C GLY A 77 7.77 7.25 -4.62
N LYS A 78 7.50 8.43 -4.05
CA LYS A 78 7.73 8.73 -2.63
C LYS A 78 6.75 7.97 -1.71
N GLU A 79 5.53 7.73 -2.18
CA GLU A 79 4.52 6.92 -1.49
C GLU A 79 4.72 5.40 -1.70
N GLU A 80 5.75 4.98 -2.43
CA GLU A 80 6.07 3.57 -2.73
C GLU A 80 4.94 2.78 -3.43
N ILE A 81 3.99 3.47 -4.09
CA ILE A 81 2.83 2.83 -4.72
C ILE A 81 3.26 1.85 -5.82
N TYR A 82 4.29 2.21 -6.59
CA TYR A 82 4.82 1.32 -7.62
C TYR A 82 5.40 0.03 -7.04
N ASP A 83 6.06 0.11 -5.89
CA ASP A 83 6.65 -1.05 -5.24
C ASP A 83 5.58 -1.91 -4.58
N GLN A 84 4.56 -1.29 -3.98
CA GLN A 84 3.38 -2.01 -3.51
C GLN A 84 2.71 -2.77 -4.65
N PHE A 85 2.42 -2.11 -5.78
CA PHE A 85 1.79 -2.73 -6.95
C PHE A 85 2.61 -3.91 -7.49
N ARG A 86 3.94 -3.77 -7.57
CA ARG A 86 4.83 -4.85 -8.00
C ARG A 86 4.82 -6.02 -7.02
N ARG A 87 4.79 -5.75 -5.71
CA ARG A 87 4.77 -6.75 -4.65
C ARG A 87 3.42 -7.49 -4.56
N THR A 88 2.31 -6.82 -4.79
CA THR A 88 0.96 -7.43 -4.74
C THR A 88 0.57 -8.21 -5.99
N ARG A 89 1.39 -8.17 -7.06
CA ARG A 89 1.12 -8.92 -8.29
C ARG A 89 1.09 -10.44 -8.06
N TYR A 90 1.91 -10.94 -7.16
CA TYR A 90 1.99 -12.36 -6.80
C TYR A 90 1.97 -12.52 -5.29
N TYR A 91 1.40 -13.63 -4.80
CA TYR A 91 1.40 -13.92 -3.38
C TYR A 91 2.81 -14.17 -2.84
N GLU A 92 3.26 -13.34 -1.91
CA GLU A 92 4.50 -13.52 -1.15
C GLU A 92 4.19 -14.30 0.14
N LYS A 93 4.91 -15.41 0.39
CA LYS A 93 4.69 -16.18 1.62
C LYS A 93 5.11 -15.36 2.85
N PRO A 94 4.45 -15.50 4.01
CA PRO A 94 4.72 -14.65 5.19
C PRO A 94 6.18 -14.65 5.66
N PHE A 95 6.88 -15.78 5.56
CA PHE A 95 8.30 -15.86 5.94
C PHE A 95 9.22 -15.12 4.95
N GLN A 96 8.87 -15.08 3.66
CA GLN A 96 9.61 -14.33 2.64
C GLN A 96 9.47 -12.83 2.89
N THR A 97 8.24 -12.37 3.14
CA THR A 97 7.94 -10.97 3.51
C THR A 97 8.74 -10.55 4.74
N ARG A 98 8.76 -11.36 5.81
CA ARG A 98 9.55 -11.06 7.02
C ARG A 98 11.05 -10.94 6.72
N ARG A 99 11.61 -11.87 5.94
CA ARG A 99 13.03 -11.85 5.55
C ARG A 99 13.37 -10.61 4.72
N ARG A 100 12.50 -10.25 3.76
CA ARG A 100 12.66 -9.07 2.92
C ARG A 100 12.63 -7.79 3.75
N ILE A 101 11.61 -7.59 4.59
CA ILE A 101 11.49 -6.40 5.43
C ILE A 101 12.71 -6.25 6.34
N ASN A 102 13.18 -7.35 6.93
CA ASN A 102 14.37 -7.31 7.79
C ASN A 102 15.62 -6.89 7.00
N PHE A 103 15.81 -7.44 5.80
CA PHE A 103 16.91 -7.05 4.92
C PHE A 103 16.84 -5.58 4.51
N GLU A 104 15.67 -5.09 4.10
CA GLU A 104 15.45 -3.69 3.72
C GLU A 104 15.76 -2.73 4.89
N ARG A 105 15.34 -3.09 6.12
CA ARG A 105 15.66 -2.32 7.34
C ARG A 105 17.16 -2.27 7.62
N CYS A 106 17.82 -3.42 7.65
CA CYS A 106 19.27 -3.46 7.91
C CYS A 106 20.07 -2.70 6.84
N LYS A 107 19.66 -2.81 5.57
CA LYS A 107 20.27 -2.06 4.47
C LYS A 107 20.06 -0.55 4.64
N SER A 108 18.87 -0.12 5.07
CA SER A 108 18.58 1.29 5.32
C SER A 108 19.48 1.85 6.43
N ILE A 109 19.57 1.17 7.57
CA ILE A 109 20.43 1.56 8.70
C ILE A 109 21.89 1.67 8.24
N TYR A 110 22.39 0.66 7.53
CA TYR A 110 23.76 0.67 7.01
C TYR A 110 24.02 1.84 6.07
N ASN A 111 23.11 2.10 5.12
CA ASN A 111 23.26 3.20 4.17
C ASN A 111 23.24 4.55 4.88
N GLU A 112 22.37 4.72 5.87
CA GLU A 112 22.27 5.92 6.67
C GLU A 112 23.57 6.19 7.46
N ASP A 113 24.09 5.18 8.14
CA ASP A 113 25.33 5.27 8.91
C ASP A 113 26.56 5.45 8.01
N MET A 114 26.59 4.79 6.85
CA MET A 114 27.65 4.98 5.87
C MET A 114 27.65 6.40 5.32
N ASN A 115 26.47 6.96 5.01
CA ASN A 115 26.34 8.35 4.56
C ASN A 115 26.84 9.32 5.65
N ARG A 116 26.49 9.09 6.92
CA ARG A 116 27.02 9.88 8.05
C ARG A 116 28.55 9.80 8.13
N LYS A 117 29.12 8.60 7.98
CA LYS A 117 30.57 8.38 8.01
C LYS A 117 31.26 9.09 6.84
N ILE A 118 30.70 9.01 5.63
CA ILE A 118 31.24 9.70 4.44
C ILE A 118 31.27 11.20 4.69
N GLN A 119 30.16 11.80 5.13
CA GLN A 119 30.12 13.24 5.43
C GLN A 119 31.13 13.65 6.51
N PHE A 120 31.35 12.79 7.51
CA PHE A 120 32.36 13.02 8.53
C PHE A 120 33.79 13.00 7.98
N VAL A 121 34.12 11.98 7.18
CA VAL A 121 35.46 11.77 6.60
C VAL A 121 35.78 12.78 5.50
N LEU A 122 34.78 13.23 4.73
CA LEU A 122 34.94 14.22 3.67
C LEU A 122 35.59 15.51 4.17
N ARG A 123 35.44 15.87 5.46
CA ARG A 123 36.13 17.02 6.07
C ARG A 123 37.66 16.89 6.06
N LYS A 124 38.19 15.67 5.97
CA LYS A 124 39.63 15.38 5.90
C LYS A 124 40.13 15.13 4.48
N ASN A 125 39.25 15.19 3.47
CA ASN A 125 39.63 15.11 2.06
C ASN A 125 40.23 16.44 1.57
N ARG A 126 41.35 16.83 2.18
CA ARG A 126 42.16 18.01 1.84
C ARG A 126 43.54 17.54 1.39
N VAL A 127 44.27 18.41 0.69
CA VAL A 127 45.67 18.14 0.34
C VAL A 127 46.46 17.82 1.61
N GLU A 128 47.33 16.82 1.50
CA GLU A 128 48.13 16.30 2.59
C GLU A 128 49.03 17.43 3.16
N PRO A 129 48.95 17.71 4.47
CA PRO A 129 49.60 18.90 5.04
C PRO A 129 51.12 18.77 5.24
N PHE A 130 51.70 17.57 5.21
CA PHE A 130 53.13 17.32 5.47
C PHE A 130 53.78 16.48 4.35
N PRO A 131 53.87 17.02 3.12
CA PRO A 131 54.48 16.31 2.01
C PRO A 131 55.96 16.01 2.31
N GLY A 132 56.30 14.72 2.33
CA GLY A 132 57.69 14.24 2.49
C GLY A 132 58.03 13.67 3.87
N CYS A 133 57.10 13.66 4.83
CA CYS A 133 57.29 12.97 6.11
C CYS A 133 56.58 11.61 6.10
N ASN A 134 57.22 10.60 5.49
CA ASN A 134 56.89 9.18 5.66
C ASN A 134 58.08 8.44 6.26
#